data_AF-A0A7J6UG42-F1
#
_entry.id   AF-A0A7J6UG42-F1
#
_cell.length_a   1.000
_cell.length_b   1.000
_cell.length_c   1.000
_cell.angle_alpha   90.00
_cell.angle_beta   90.00
_cell.angle_gamma   90.00
#
_symmetry.space_group_name_H-M   'P 1'
#
loop_
_entity.id
_entity.type
_entity.pdbx_description
1 polymer ?
#
loop_
_entity_poly.entity_id
_entity_poly.type
_entity_poly.pdbx_seq_one_letter_code
_entity_poly.pdbx_strand_id
1 'polypeptide(L)'
;MKHGATCNPDDRPELLLNGFGTRLGHRVGRQIGSLFGAIQPDFRGRRVVAFHNQRDFVFFRHYRYVFRDLENAEKDDRCALQEIGPRFTLKLRSLQLGLFAKRTGEYEYVWRPDSQVSRKVFAL
;
A
#
# COMPACT_ATOMS: atom_id res chain seq x y z
N MET A 1 -24.62 -23.25 7.57
CA MET A 1 -23.43 -22.38 7.60
C MET A 1 -23.05 -22.06 6.16
N LYS A 2 -23.27 -20.83 5.67
CA LYS A 2 -22.90 -20.46 4.30
C LYS A 2 -21.38 -20.26 4.28
N HIS A 3 -20.64 -21.16 3.64
CA HIS A 3 -19.22 -20.96 3.37
C HIS A 3 -19.07 -19.67 2.57
N GLY A 4 -18.44 -18.65 3.16
CA GLY A 4 -18.07 -17.45 2.43
C GLY A 4 -17.25 -17.87 1.22
N ALA A 5 -17.64 -17.42 0.02
CA ALA A 5 -17.04 -17.81 -1.25
C ALA A 5 -15.51 -17.91 -1.13
N THR A 6 -14.87 -18.97 -1.60
CA THR A 6 -13.41 -19.05 -1.61
C THR A 6 -12.83 -17.92 -2.47
N CYS A 7 -11.82 -17.18 -2.00
CA CYS A 7 -11.15 -16.18 -2.82
C CYS A 7 -10.37 -16.88 -3.92
N ASN A 8 -10.56 -16.49 -5.18
CA ASN A 8 -9.73 -16.99 -6.27
C ASN A 8 -8.37 -16.29 -6.21
N PRO A 9 -7.24 -17.02 -6.15
CA PRO A 9 -5.91 -16.42 -6.17
C PRO A 9 -5.66 -15.52 -7.38
N ASP A 10 -6.33 -15.83 -8.50
CA ASP A 10 -6.17 -15.13 -9.79
C ASP A 10 -6.86 -13.77 -9.84
N ASP A 11 -7.77 -13.48 -8.89
CA ASP A 11 -8.44 -12.18 -8.83
C ASP A 11 -7.44 -11.08 -8.48
N ARG A 12 -7.39 -10.04 -9.31
CA ARG A 12 -6.49 -8.91 -9.10
C ARG A 12 -6.95 -8.08 -7.91
N PRO A 13 -6.06 -7.77 -6.94
CA PRO A 13 -6.44 -6.94 -5.81
C PRO A 13 -6.58 -5.47 -6.22
N GLU A 14 -7.53 -4.79 -5.60
CA GLU A 14 -7.57 -3.33 -5.57
C GLU A 14 -6.38 -2.79 -4.78
N LEU A 15 -5.96 -1.55 -5.09
CA LEU A 15 -4.81 -0.92 -4.44
C LEU A 15 -5.24 0.33 -3.68
N LEU A 16 -4.95 0.36 -2.38
CA LEU A 16 -5.14 1.50 -1.50
C LEU A 16 -3.79 2.10 -1.13
N LEU A 17 -3.52 3.31 -1.62
CA LEU A 17 -2.33 4.09 -1.27
C LEU A 17 -2.75 5.26 -0.37
N ASN A 18 -2.32 5.26 0.89
CA ASN A 18 -2.66 6.29 1.86
C ASN A 18 -1.40 6.92 2.46
N GLY A 19 -1.40 8.24 2.67
CA GLY A 19 -0.30 8.96 3.32
C GLY A 19 0.91 9.29 2.43
N PHE A 20 0.85 9.07 1.12
CA PHE A 20 1.93 9.43 0.16
C PHE A 20 1.77 10.86 -0.37
N GLY A 21 1.83 11.84 0.54
CA GLY A 21 1.50 13.24 0.22
C GLY A 21 2.68 14.10 -0.22
N THR A 22 3.93 13.65 -0.04
CA THR A 22 5.10 14.44 -0.45
C THR A 22 5.40 14.22 -1.93
N ARG A 23 6.27 15.05 -2.52
CA ARG A 23 6.72 14.87 -3.91
C ARG A 23 7.39 13.50 -4.14
N LEU A 24 8.22 13.07 -3.20
CA LEU A 24 8.85 11.76 -3.22
C LEU A 24 7.83 10.65 -2.95
N GLY A 25 6.90 10.89 -2.03
CA GLY A 25 5.75 10.03 -1.73
C GLY A 25 4.92 9.71 -2.95
N HIS A 26 4.50 10.72 -3.72
CA HIS A 26 3.76 10.52 -4.97
C HIS A 26 4.54 9.67 -5.98
N ARG A 27 5.86 9.86 -6.07
CA ARG A 27 6.72 9.08 -6.97
C ARG A 27 6.77 7.61 -6.54
N VAL A 28 7.03 7.35 -5.26
CA VAL A 28 7.07 6.00 -4.69
C VAL A 28 5.69 5.34 -4.77
N GLY A 29 4.62 6.06 -4.46
CA GLY A 29 3.25 5.59 -4.60
C GLY A 29 2.92 5.19 -6.04
N ARG A 30 3.35 5.97 -7.03
CA ARG A 30 3.21 5.61 -8.46
C ARG A 30 3.99 4.36 -8.83
N GLN A 31 5.22 4.21 -8.33
CA GLN A 31 6.03 3.00 -8.55
C GLN A 31 5.34 1.77 -7.95
N ILE A 32 4.90 1.84 -6.70
CA ILE A 32 4.12 0.78 -6.04
C ILE A 32 2.87 0.46 -6.87
N GLY A 33 2.14 1.49 -7.31
CA GLY A 33 0.97 1.35 -8.17
C GLY A 33 1.24 0.57 -9.45
N SER A 34 2.36 0.81 -10.10
CA SER A 34 2.74 0.10 -11.32
C SER A 34 2.98 -1.40 -11.13
N LEU A 35 3.29 -1.86 -9.91
CA LEU A 35 3.49 -3.29 -9.63
C LEU A 35 2.20 -4.10 -9.66
N PHE A 36 1.05 -3.46 -9.45
CA PHE A 36 -0.25 -4.13 -9.36
C PHE A 36 -1.07 -4.06 -10.66
N GLY A 37 -0.46 -3.59 -11.75
CA GLY A 37 -1.11 -3.50 -13.06
C GLY A 37 -2.09 -2.32 -13.18
N ALA A 38 -2.55 -2.04 -14.40
CA ALA A 38 -3.40 -0.89 -14.70
C ALA A 38 -4.65 -0.82 -13.81
N ILE A 39 -5.12 0.41 -13.57
CA ILE A 39 -6.19 0.87 -12.68
C ILE A 39 -7.57 0.35 -13.13
N GLN A 40 -7.73 -0.95 -13.34
CA GLN A 40 -9.02 -1.58 -13.54
C GLN A 40 -9.30 -2.41 -12.29
N PRO A 41 -9.95 -1.80 -11.28
CA PRO A 41 -10.31 -2.52 -10.07
C PRO A 41 -11.24 -3.69 -10.41
N ASP A 42 -10.88 -4.88 -9.95
CA ASP A 42 -11.77 -6.04 -10.00
C ASP A 42 -12.53 -6.15 -8.67
N PHE A 43 -13.70 -5.52 -8.63
CA PHE A 43 -14.58 -5.53 -7.46
C PHE A 43 -15.22 -6.91 -7.21
N ARG A 44 -15.14 -7.87 -8.16
CA ARG A 44 -15.69 -9.21 -7.95
C ARG A 44 -14.82 -10.03 -7.00
N GLY A 45 -13.50 -9.86 -7.09
CA GLY A 45 -12.55 -10.58 -6.22
C GLY A 45 -12.60 -10.13 -4.76
N ARG A 46 -13.02 -8.88 -4.51
CA ARG A 46 -13.10 -8.26 -3.16
C ARG A 46 -11.81 -8.38 -2.37
N ARG A 47 -10.69 -8.17 -3.05
CA ARG A 47 -9.34 -8.17 -2.46
C ARG A 47 -8.79 -6.76 -2.54
N VAL A 48 -8.12 -6.34 -1.47
CA VAL A 48 -7.46 -5.04 -1.43
C VAL A 48 -6.08 -5.17 -0.80
N VAL A 49 -5.09 -4.61 -1.47
CA VAL A 49 -3.75 -4.39 -0.95
C VAL A 49 -3.66 -2.94 -0.49
N ALA A 50 -3.30 -2.75 0.78
CA ALA A 50 -3.16 -1.43 1.38
C ALA A 50 -1.69 -1.14 1.67
N PHE A 51 -1.22 0.00 1.16
CA PHE A 51 0.02 0.64 1.59
C PHE A 51 -0.34 1.93 2.32
N HIS A 52 -0.12 1.95 3.62
CA HIS A 52 -0.36 3.10 4.46
C HIS A 52 0.98 3.68 4.93
N ASN A 53 1.34 4.87 4.45
CA ASN A 53 2.50 5.59 4.91
C ASN A 53 2.17 6.40 6.17
N GLN A 54 2.88 6.09 7.25
CA GLN A 54 2.81 6.82 8.52
C GLN A 54 4.23 7.07 9.02
N ARG A 55 4.63 8.35 9.06
CA ARG A 55 5.95 8.81 9.54
C ARG A 55 7.13 8.10 8.85
N ASP A 56 7.13 8.03 7.52
CA ASP A 56 8.12 7.32 6.67
C ASP A 56 8.17 5.79 6.83
N PHE A 57 7.19 5.20 7.52
CA PHE A 57 6.98 3.77 7.55
C PHE A 57 5.75 3.41 6.72
N VAL A 58 5.97 2.59 5.69
CA VAL A 58 4.91 2.11 4.81
C VAL A 58 4.44 0.76 5.33
N PHE A 59 3.26 0.75 5.93
CA PHE A 59 2.60 -0.46 6.40
C PHE A 59 1.90 -1.15 5.24
N PHE A 60 2.31 -2.38 4.96
CA PHE A 60 1.64 -3.24 4.00
C PHE A 60 0.64 -4.14 4.69
N ARG A 61 -0.54 -4.25 4.09
CA ARG A 61 -1.57 -5.21 4.48
C ARG A 61 -2.30 -5.73 3.26
N HIS A 62 -2.68 -7.00 3.28
CA HIS A 62 -3.50 -7.62 2.24
C HIS A 62 -4.79 -8.15 2.86
N TYR A 63 -5.89 -7.52 2.49
CA TYR A 63 -7.22 -7.84 2.98
C TYR A 63 -8.08 -8.46 1.88
N ARG A 64 -9.01 -9.27 2.32
CA ARG A 64 -10.27 -9.54 1.65
C ARG A 64 -11.37 -8.79 2.37
N TYR A 65 -12.33 -8.22 1.64
CA TYR A 65 -13.44 -7.49 2.24
C TYR A 65 -14.80 -8.09 1.87
N VAL A 66 -15.79 -7.89 2.74
CA VAL A 66 -17.19 -8.26 2.50
C VAL A 66 -18.08 -7.13 3.03
N PHE A 67 -18.92 -6.57 2.16
CA PHE A 67 -19.97 -5.64 2.58
C PHE A 67 -21.09 -6.41 3.27
N ARG A 68 -21.52 -5.91 4.43
CA ARG A 68 -22.71 -6.39 5.14
C ARG A 68 -23.92 -5.54 4.75
N ASP A 69 -25.11 -6.09 4.90
CA ASP A 69 -26.35 -5.40 4.54
C ASP A 69 -26.52 -4.10 5.34
N LEU A 70 -26.82 -3.03 4.60
CA LEU A 70 -26.75 -1.65 5.07
C LEU A 70 -27.96 -1.21 5.92
N GLU A 71 -29.04 -2.00 5.95
CA GLU A 71 -30.29 -1.61 6.61
C GLU A 71 -30.20 -1.62 8.15
N ASN A 72 -29.29 -2.41 8.74
CA ASN A 72 -29.16 -2.53 10.20
C ASN A 72 -27.72 -2.35 10.73
N ALA A 73 -26.76 -2.02 9.86
CA ALA A 73 -25.36 -1.87 10.25
C ALA A 73 -25.04 -0.42 10.66
N GLU A 74 -24.47 -0.24 11.85
CA GLU A 74 -23.81 1.02 12.21
C GLU A 74 -22.72 1.36 11.19
N LYS A 75 -22.36 2.64 11.07
CA LYS A 75 -21.48 3.15 9.99
C LYS A 75 -20.14 2.41 9.91
N ASP A 76 -19.61 1.97 11.05
CA ASP A 76 -18.32 1.29 11.16
C ASP A 76 -18.41 -0.23 10.91
N ASP A 77 -19.60 -0.81 10.88
CA ASP A 77 -19.82 -2.26 10.77
C ASP A 77 -20.29 -2.70 9.37
N ARG A 78 -20.28 -1.77 8.41
CA ARG A 78 -20.72 -1.98 7.02
C ARG A 78 -19.78 -2.87 6.20
N CYS A 79 -18.51 -2.97 6.61
CA CYS A 79 -17.49 -3.71 5.87
C CYS A 79 -16.67 -4.59 6.83
N ALA A 80 -16.73 -5.90 6.62
CA ALA A 80 -15.88 -6.85 7.33
C ALA A 80 -14.58 -7.08 6.54
N LEU A 81 -13.44 -6.90 7.19
CA LEU A 81 -12.12 -7.17 6.64
C LEU A 81 -11.55 -8.46 7.21
N GLN A 82 -11.01 -9.30 6.35
CA GLN A 82 -10.24 -10.49 6.70
C GLN A 82 -8.83 -10.36 6.13
N GLU A 83 -7.80 -10.49 6.96
CA GLU A 83 -6.44 -10.54 6.47
C GLU A 83 -6.13 -11.89 5.82
N ILE A 84 -5.52 -11.84 4.64
CA ILE A 84 -5.24 -13.03 3.83
C ILE A 84 -3.78 -13.15 3.41
N GLY A 85 -2.96 -12.12 3.67
CA GLY A 85 -1.56 -12.08 3.23
C GLY A 85 -0.60 -11.60 4.33
N PRO A 86 0.69 -11.50 4.01
CA PRO A 86 1.71 -11.18 4.99
C PRO A 86 1.57 -9.75 5.52
N ARG A 87 2.06 -9.55 6.74
CA ARG A 87 2.23 -8.23 7.35
C ARG A 87 3.70 -7.85 7.31
N PHE A 88 3.99 -6.72 6.69
CA PHE A 88 5.33 -6.13 6.78
C PHE A 88 5.26 -4.61 6.77
N THR A 89 6.35 -4.01 7.21
CA THR A 89 6.54 -2.57 7.23
C THR A 89 7.80 -2.26 6.46
N LEU A 90 7.69 -1.38 5.47
CA LEU A 90 8.81 -0.92 4.65
C LEU A 90 9.25 0.46 5.12
N LYS A 91 10.54 0.75 4.95
CA LYS A 91 11.11 2.08 5.09
C LYS A 91 11.96 2.38 3.87
N LEU A 92 11.70 3.49 3.19
CA LEU A 92 12.50 3.87 2.03
C LEU A 92 13.94 4.17 2.47
N ARG A 93 14.91 3.43 1.91
CA ARG A 93 16.34 3.64 2.17
C ARG A 93 17.01 4.48 1.10
N SER A 94 16.64 4.29 -0.14
CA SER A 94 17.20 5.03 -1.26
C SER A 94 16.28 4.94 -2.47
N LEU A 95 16.31 5.98 -3.30
CA LEU A 95 15.65 6.01 -4.60
C LEU A 95 16.68 6.43 -5.65
N GLN A 96 16.86 5.61 -6.69
CA GLN A 96 17.73 5.90 -7.83
C GLN A 96 16.94 6.45 -9.01
N LEU A 97 17.59 7.29 -9.81
CA LEU A 97 17.08 7.73 -11.10
C LEU A 97 17.41 6.66 -12.16
N GLY A 98 16.38 6.24 -12.90
CA GLY A 98 16.53 5.23 -13.95
C GLY A 98 16.59 3.80 -13.42
N LEU A 99 17.29 2.94 -14.15
CA LEU A 99 17.44 1.53 -13.80
C LEU A 99 18.42 1.36 -12.63
N PHE A 100 18.27 0.26 -11.90
CA PHE A 100 19.15 -0.06 -10.78
C PHE A 100 20.60 -0.21 -11.25
N ALA A 101 21.47 0.65 -10.75
CA ALA A 101 22.90 0.63 -11.03
C ALA A 101 23.68 0.71 -9.72
N LYS A 102 24.35 -0.39 -9.35
CA LYS A 102 25.01 -0.52 -8.04
C LYS A 102 26.19 0.44 -7.84
N ARG A 103 26.96 0.72 -8.89
CA ARG A 103 28.21 1.51 -8.82
C ARG A 103 28.06 2.95 -9.32
N THR A 104 27.22 3.16 -10.33
CA THR A 104 27.12 4.43 -11.07
C THR A 104 25.74 5.06 -10.97
N GLY A 105 24.83 4.47 -10.19
CA GLY A 105 23.46 4.95 -10.07
C GLY A 105 23.41 6.31 -9.39
N GLU A 106 22.76 7.27 -10.04
CA GLU A 106 22.44 8.56 -9.46
C GLU A 106 21.27 8.40 -8.48
N TYR A 107 21.43 8.90 -7.26
CA TYR A 107 20.41 8.81 -6.22
C TYR A 107 19.64 10.11 -6.11
N GLU A 108 18.32 10.03 -6.29
CA GLU A 108 17.40 11.13 -5.99
C GLU A 108 17.19 11.27 -4.47
N TYR A 109 17.13 10.14 -3.77
CA TYR A 109 16.96 10.11 -2.32
C TYR A 109 17.87 9.06 -1.70
N VAL A 110 18.51 9.42 -0.59
CA VAL A 110 19.22 8.49 0.28
C VAL A 110 18.85 8.84 1.71
N TRP A 111 18.29 7.87 2.43
CA TRP A 111 18.03 8.00 3.85
C TRP A 111 19.36 8.08 4.59
N ARG A 112 19.52 9.09 5.44
CA ARG A 112 20.68 9.20 6.32
C ARG A 112 20.26 9.40 7.78
N PRO A 113 20.92 8.75 8.77
CA PRO A 113 20.57 8.92 10.18
C PRO A 113 20.68 10.39 10.65
N ASP A 114 21.72 11.08 10.20
CA ASP A 114 22.01 12.50 10.46
C ASP A 114 20.95 13.43 9.86
N SER A 115 20.33 13.07 8.73
CA SER A 115 19.24 13.86 8.14
C SER A 115 17.95 13.88 8.97
N GLN A 116 17.85 13.07 10.04
CA GLN A 116 16.70 13.06 10.95
C GLN A 116 16.78 14.14 12.05
N VAL A 117 17.45 15.27 11.79
CA VAL A 117 17.56 16.40 12.74
C VAL A 117 16.17 16.85 13.22
N SER A 118 15.17 16.85 12.33
CA SER A 118 13.79 17.14 12.68
C SER A 118 12.89 15.91 12.57
N ARG A 119 12.35 15.45 13.70
CA ARG A 119 11.35 14.35 13.75
C ARG A 119 9.99 14.72 13.14
N LYS A 120 9.83 15.95 12.67
CA LYS A 120 8.59 16.47 12.06
C LYS A 120 8.63 16.50 10.54
N VAL A 121 9.80 16.29 9.93
CA VAL A 121 9.97 16.28 8.48
C VAL A 121 9.98 14.84 8.01
N PHE A 122 9.09 14.51 7.08
CA PHE A 122 8.93 13.18 6.50
C PHE A 122 9.25 13.24 5.01
N ALA A 123 9.87 12.17 4.51
CA ALA A 123 10.29 12.07 3.12
C ALA A 123 9.17 11.54 2.21
N LEU A 124 8.32 10.62 2.67
CA LEU A 124 7.24 9.97 1.92
C LEU A 124 5.86 10.62 2.17
#